data_AF-T0M2R1-F1
#
_entry.id   AF-T0M2R1-F1
#
_cell.length_a   1.000
_cell.length_b   1.000
_cell.length_c   1.000
_cell.angle_alpha   90.00
_cell.angle_beta   90.00
_cell.angle_gamma   90.00
#
_symmetry.space_group_name_H-M   'P 1'
#
loop_
_entity.id
_entity.type
_entity.pdbx_description
1 polymer ?
#
loop_
_entity_poly.entity_id
_entity_poly.type
_entity_poly.pdbx_seq_one_letter_code
_entity_poly.pdbx_strand_id
1 'polypeptide(L)'
;MKLYDCDKIHRLTIMYLPSGPGSYAGDKVKVLGPEESRAICQEANERGISIEKLLKSREKIESVVINLIVPFPEHVPKPQSSASKPEAEEKAQPAAGA
;
A
#
# COMPACT_ATOMS: atom_id res chain seq x y z
N MET A 1 -0.04 15.41 -21.90
CA MET A 1 -0.98 14.56 -21.14
C MET A 1 -0.26 14.09 -19.88
N LYS A 2 -0.85 14.24 -18.69
CA LYS A 2 -0.30 13.64 -17.46
C LYS A 2 -0.91 12.25 -17.30
N LEU A 3 -0.07 11.21 -17.24
CA LEU A 3 -0.54 9.83 -17.01
C LEU A 3 -0.99 9.63 -15.56
N TYR A 4 -0.32 10.30 -14.62
CA TYR A 4 -0.55 10.13 -13.20
C TYR A 4 -0.80 11.47 -12.52
N ASP A 5 -1.69 11.44 -11.52
CA ASP A 5 -1.85 12.52 -10.56
C ASP A 5 -0.86 12.30 -9.40
N CYS A 6 0.32 12.93 -9.50
CA CYS A 6 1.42 12.68 -8.57
C CYS A 6 1.11 13.09 -7.13
N ASP A 7 0.16 14.01 -6.91
CA ASP A 7 -0.25 14.44 -5.58
C ASP A 7 -1.02 13.34 -4.83
N LYS A 8 -1.65 12.41 -5.58
CA LYS A 8 -2.38 11.27 -5.04
C LYS A 8 -1.52 10.03 -4.78
N ILE A 9 -0.28 10.01 -5.24
CA ILE A 9 0.65 8.90 -4.97
C ILE A 9 1.29 9.15 -3.61
N HIS A 10 0.94 8.30 -2.64
CA HIS A 10 1.52 8.38 -1.29
C HIS A 10 2.70 7.45 -1.12
N ARG A 11 2.69 6.29 -1.78
CA ARG A 11 3.71 5.25 -1.56
C ARG A 11 3.86 4.38 -2.80
N LEU A 12 5.10 4.12 -3.20
CA LEU A 12 5.43 3.12 -4.22
C LEU A 12 6.12 1.93 -3.55
N THR A 13 5.64 0.73 -3.85
CA THR A 13 6.28 -0.52 -3.43
C THR A 13 6.85 -1.19 -4.67
N ILE A 14 8.15 -1.43 -4.67
CA ILE A 14 8.90 -2.07 -5.74
C ILE A 14 9.22 -3.50 -5.33
N MET A 15 8.86 -4.46 -6.17
CA MET A 15 9.25 -5.86 -6.02
C MET A 15 10.37 -6.19 -7.00
N TYR A 16 11.54 -6.56 -6.48
CA TYR A 16 12.69 -6.91 -7.30
C TYR A 16 12.63 -8.37 -7.74
N LEU A 17 13.18 -8.64 -8.93
CA LEU A 17 13.44 -10.01 -9.34
C LEU A 17 14.46 -10.67 -8.40
N PRO A 18 14.48 -12.02 -8.34
CA PRO A 18 15.52 -12.77 -7.63
C PRO A 18 16.95 -12.51 -8.17
N SER A 19 17.13 -11.78 -9.26
CA SER A 19 18.44 -11.36 -9.78
C SER A 19 18.72 -9.86 -9.58
N GLY A 20 17.85 -9.17 -8.84
CA GLY A 20 17.95 -7.74 -8.54
C GLY A 20 18.80 -7.44 -7.30
N PRO A 21 19.08 -6.14 -7.05
CA PRO A 21 19.82 -5.70 -5.88
C PRO A 21 19.01 -6.02 -4.61
N GLY A 22 19.49 -6.97 -3.80
CA GLY A 22 18.77 -7.47 -2.61
C GLY A 22 18.64 -8.99 -2.55
N SER A 23 19.00 -9.71 -3.62
CA SER A 23 18.90 -11.18 -3.65
C SER A 23 19.76 -11.90 -2.60
N TYR A 24 20.80 -11.24 -2.07
CA TYR A 24 21.63 -11.74 -0.97
C TYR A 24 21.25 -11.19 0.42
N ALA A 25 20.38 -10.18 0.51
CA ALA A 25 20.08 -9.44 1.75
C ALA A 25 18.63 -9.59 2.26
N GLY A 26 17.77 -10.35 1.56
CA GLY A 26 16.42 -10.70 2.03
C GLY A 26 15.31 -9.71 1.65
N ASP A 27 15.64 -8.46 1.31
CA ASP A 27 14.65 -7.46 0.93
C ASP A 27 14.30 -7.54 -0.56
N LYS A 28 13.39 -8.46 -0.90
CA LYS A 28 12.74 -8.53 -2.23
C LYS A 28 11.85 -7.31 -2.52
N VAL A 29 11.58 -6.51 -1.51
CA VAL A 29 10.63 -5.41 -1.55
C VAL A 29 11.31 -4.13 -1.06
N LYS A 30 11.29 -3.09 -1.89
CA LYS A 30 11.67 -1.74 -1.48
C LYS A 30 10.44 -0.87 -1.46
N VAL A 31 10.26 -0.12 -0.38
CA VAL A 31 9.14 0.80 -0.28
C VAL A 31 9.64 2.23 -0.21
N LEU A 32 9.19 3.04 -1.16
CA LEU A 32 9.58 4.43 -1.29
C LEU A 32 8.64 5.32 -0.51
N GLY A 33 9.20 6.35 0.11
CA GLY A 33 8.43 7.38 0.81
C GLY A 33 7.59 8.25 -0.15
N PRO A 34 6.73 9.12 0.38
CA PRO A 34 5.87 9.99 -0.43
C PRO A 34 6.67 10.96 -1.32
N GLU A 35 7.80 11.49 -0.86
CA GLU A 35 8.63 12.40 -1.66
C GLU A 35 9.30 11.69 -2.85
N GLU A 36 9.96 10.55 -2.60
CA GLU A 36 10.56 9.72 -3.66
C GLU A 36 9.51 9.24 -4.67
N SER A 37 8.34 8.85 -4.17
CA SER A 37 7.22 8.41 -4.99
C SER A 37 6.72 9.52 -5.93
N ARG A 38 6.64 10.77 -5.42
CA ARG A 38 6.29 11.94 -6.21
C ARG A 38 7.33 12.25 -7.28
N ALA A 39 8.61 12.20 -6.93
CA ALA A 39 9.70 12.46 -7.88
C ALA A 39 9.66 11.47 -9.06
N ILE A 40 9.50 10.17 -8.80
CA ILE A 40 9.40 9.14 -9.84
C ILE A 40 8.15 9.35 -10.71
N CYS A 41 7.02 9.74 -10.10
CA CYS A 41 5.81 10.04 -10.84
C CYS A 41 5.96 11.24 -11.78
N GLN A 42 6.59 12.32 -11.29
CA GLN A 42 6.83 13.52 -12.10
C GLN A 42 7.70 13.17 -13.30
N GLU A 43 8.79 12.44 -13.07
CA GLU A 43 9.67 12.00 -14.14
C GLU A 43 8.98 11.08 -15.16
N ALA A 44 8.13 10.15 -14.70
CA ALA A 44 7.34 9.30 -15.60
C ALA A 44 6.38 10.12 -16.47
N ASN A 45 5.74 11.13 -15.88
CA ASN A 45 4.86 12.06 -16.60
C ASN A 45 5.62 12.92 -17.63
N GLU A 46 6.80 13.44 -17.27
CA GLU A 46 7.65 14.21 -18.18
C GLU A 46 8.09 13.38 -19.39
N ARG A 47 8.45 12.13 -19.16
CA ARG A 47 8.85 11.18 -20.21
C ARG A 47 7.66 10.57 -20.97
N GLY A 48 6.43 10.80 -20.51
CA GLY A 48 5.22 10.22 -21.10
C GLY A 48 5.17 8.69 -21.04
N ILE A 49 5.78 8.08 -20.02
CA ILE A 49 5.83 6.63 -19.83
C ILE A 49 5.20 6.21 -18.49
N SER A 50 4.90 4.93 -18.33
CA SER A 50 4.43 4.41 -17.04
C SER A 50 5.56 4.39 -16.00
N ILE A 51 5.20 4.56 -14.72
CA ILE A 51 6.13 4.45 -13.58
C ILE A 51 6.85 3.09 -13.61
N GLU A 52 6.12 2.02 -13.92
CA GLU A 52 6.68 0.67 -14.06
C GLU A 52 7.74 0.62 -15.16
N LYS A 53 7.50 1.22 -16.33
CA LYS A 53 8.47 1.23 -17.44
C LYS A 53 9.69 2.06 -17.11
N LEU A 54 9.51 3.20 -16.44
CA LEU A 54 10.62 4.03 -15.94
C LEU A 54 11.50 3.22 -14.98
N LEU A 55 10.89 2.54 -14.01
CA LEU A 55 11.61 1.77 -13.01
C LEU A 55 12.28 0.51 -13.60
N LYS A 56 11.59 -0.23 -14.46
CA LYS A 56 12.16 -1.38 -15.19
C LYS A 56 13.31 -1.01 -16.12
N SER A 57 13.42 0.24 -16.56
CA SER A 57 14.56 0.72 -17.35
C SER A 57 15.83 0.95 -16.50
N ARG A 58 15.68 1.10 -15.18
CA ARG A 58 16.78 1.40 -14.24
C ARG A 58 17.25 0.16 -13.49
N GLU A 59 16.31 -0.71 -13.11
CA GLU A 59 16.57 -1.83 -12.22
C GLU A 59 15.83 -3.10 -12.70
N LYS A 60 16.30 -4.26 -12.26
CA LYS A 60 15.66 -5.56 -12.51
C LYS A 60 14.45 -5.75 -11.59
N ILE A 61 13.36 -5.09 -11.94
CA ILE A 61 12.10 -5.06 -11.18
C ILE A 61 11.12 -6.06 -11.80
N GLU A 62 10.46 -6.84 -10.95
CA GLU A 62 9.40 -7.77 -11.33
C GLU A 62 8.09 -7.01 -11.50
N SER A 63 7.68 -6.30 -10.44
CA SER A 63 6.42 -5.58 -10.36
C SER A 63 6.53 -4.32 -9.51
N VAL A 64 5.62 -3.37 -9.73
CA VAL A 64 5.49 -2.13 -8.95
C VAL A 64 4.04 -1.98 -8.51
N VAL A 65 3.83 -1.76 -7.22
CA VAL A 65 2.53 -1.46 -6.64
C VAL A 65 2.46 0.03 -6.31
N ILE A 66 1.46 0.71 -6.88
CA ILE A 66 1.22 2.14 -6.68
C ILE A 66 0.10 2.30 -5.66
N ASN A 67 0.41 2.77 -4.45
CA ASN A 67 -0.61 3.07 -3.44
C ASN A 67 -1.08 4.51 -3.61
N LEU A 68 -2.30 4.64 -4.11
CA LEU A 68 -3.00 5.91 -4.27
C LEU A 68 -3.84 6.21 -3.04
N ILE A 69 -3.91 7.49 -2.67
CA ILE A 69 -4.92 7.97 -1.73
C ILE A 69 -6.25 7.98 -2.48
N VAL A 70 -7.13 7.06 -2.13
CA VAL A 70 -8.54 7.12 -2.54
C VAL A 70 -9.27 7.86 -1.43
N PRO A 71 -9.77 9.09 -1.65
CA PRO A 71 -10.62 9.74 -0.67
C PRO A 71 -11.83 8.84 -0.41
N PHE A 72 -12.11 8.54 0.85
CA PHE A 72 -13.35 7.86 1.22
C PHE A 72 -14.52 8.71 0.74
N PRO A 73 -15.50 8.16 0.00
CA PRO A 73 -16.69 8.92 -0.36
C PRO A 73 -17.41 9.32 0.92
N GLU A 74 -17.61 10.63 1.14
CA GLU A 74 -18.22 11.21 2.35
C GLU A 74 -19.69 10.83 2.57
N HIS A 75 -20.29 10.04 1.67
CA HIS A 75 -21.68 9.59 1.76
C HIS A 75 -21.78 8.06 1.77
N VAL A 76 -21.35 7.46 2.87
CA VAL A 76 -21.90 6.17 3.28
C VAL A 76 -23.16 6.48 4.11
N PRO A 77 -24.38 6.08 3.69
CA PRO A 77 -25.55 6.23 4.54
C PRO A 77 -25.27 5.49 5.87
N LYS A 78 -25.35 6.22 6.98
CA LYS A 78 -25.14 5.69 8.34
C LYS A 78 -25.97 4.41 8.50
N PRO A 79 -25.38 3.29 8.97
CA PRO A 79 -26.19 2.15 9.38
C PRO A 79 -27.11 2.60 10.51
N GLN A 80 -28.41 2.36 10.33
CA GLN A 80 -29.44 2.54 11.35
C GLN A 80 -29.09 1.58 12.50
N SER A 81 -28.57 2.16 13.57
CA SER A 81 -28.26 1.47 14.82
C SER A 81 -29.58 1.04 15.46
N SER A 82 -29.95 -0.23 15.30
CA SER A 82 -30.94 -0.87 16.17
C SER A 82 -30.21 -1.32 17.43
N ALA A 83 -30.29 -0.47 18.45
CA ALA A 83 -29.87 -0.78 19.80
C ALA A 83 -30.69 -1.95 20.35
N SER A 84 -29.99 -3.02 20.72
CA SER A 84 -30.40 -3.90 21.81
C SER A 84 -29.15 -4.28 22.61
N LYS A 85 -28.95 -3.59 23.74
CA LYS A 85 -28.16 -4.00 24.90
C LYS A 85 -29.19 -4.23 26.05
N PRO A 86 -28.89 -4.89 27.19
CA PRO A 86 -27.57 -5.31 27.67
C PRO A 86 -27.47 -6.65 28.47
N GLU A 87 -26.21 -6.98 28.85
CA GLU A 87 -25.75 -7.74 30.05
C GLU A 87 -26.07 -9.25 30.14
N ALA A 88 -25.24 -10.15 30.68
CA ALA A 88 -24.18 -10.11 31.70
C ALA A 88 -23.05 -11.11 31.31
N GLU A 89 -21.75 -10.81 31.49
CA GLU A 89 -20.91 -11.06 32.69
C GLU A 89 -20.93 -12.51 33.21
N GLU A 90 -19.79 -13.21 33.12
CA GLU A 90 -19.13 -14.07 34.15
C GLU A 90 -18.11 -15.00 33.44
N LYS A 91 -16.81 -14.69 33.34
CA LYS A 91 -15.69 -14.76 34.29
C LYS A 91 -15.21 -16.21 34.65
N ALA A 92 -13.96 -16.46 34.21
CA ALA A 92 -12.93 -17.35 34.78
C ALA A 92 -12.94 -18.89 34.53
N GLN A 93 -11.73 -19.37 34.17
CA GLN A 93 -11.25 -20.75 33.96
C GLN A 93 -10.95 -21.49 35.32
N PRO A 94 -10.11 -22.55 35.38
CA PRO A 94 -10.44 -23.98 35.32
C PRO A 94 -10.02 -24.77 36.61
N ALA A 95 -10.08 -26.11 36.54
CA ALA A 95 -9.25 -27.11 37.24
C ALA A 95 -9.83 -27.91 38.44
N ALA A 96 -9.77 -29.25 38.24
CA ALA A 96 -9.27 -30.32 39.13
C ALA A 96 -9.92 -30.60 40.51
N GLY A 97 -10.44 -31.82 40.64
CA GLY A 97 -10.00 -32.80 41.65
C GLY A 97 -10.75 -32.86 42.98
N ALA A 98 -11.47 -33.97 43.20
CA ALA A 98 -11.54 -34.73 44.46
C ALA A 98 -12.14 -36.11 44.17
#